data_AF-A0A536U8M1-F1
#
_entry.id   AF-A0A536U8M1-F1
#
_cell.length_a   1.000
_cell.length_b   1.000
_cell.length_c   1.000
_cell.angle_alpha   90.00
_cell.angle_beta   90.00
_cell.angle_gamma   90.00
#
_symmetry.space_group_name_H-M   'P 1'
#
loop_
_entity.id
_entity.type
_entity.pdbx_description
1 polymer ?
#
loop_
_entity_poly.entity_id
_entity_poly.type
_entity_poly.pdbx_seq_one_letter_code
_entity_poly.pdbx_strand_id
1 'polypeptide(L)'
;MPPFWRGLMRLKSIIAPLLFSACALPFLLYASVVGAQDLQLQENPPDRYTVQKGDTLWGISGKFLKQPWRWPEIWQMNRDQIRNPHLIYPGDVIALDKVNGEWRLSLAQRNTGPRPDVRLSPSIRVDSLEGEAISSIPPGDLAPFLSLPIVTDGGSIPGAARIIASRDNRVVRGVGDFVYAINVDEKSGTQWYIYRPGKILHS
;
A
#
# COMPACT_ATOMS: atom_id res chain seq x y z
N MET A 1 -83.49 -30.44 10.54
CA MET A 1 -84.75 -29.66 10.57
C MET A 1 -84.49 -28.33 11.28
N PRO A 2 -85.16 -27.26 10.84
CA PRO A 2 -84.61 -25.93 10.53
C PRO A 2 -84.89 -24.93 11.68
N PRO A 3 -84.83 -23.57 11.55
CA PRO A 3 -84.54 -22.72 10.39
C PRO A 3 -83.50 -21.59 10.66
N PHE A 4 -82.65 -21.19 9.69
CA PHE A 4 -82.96 -20.30 8.55
C PHE A 4 -83.68 -19.02 8.98
N TRP A 5 -83.03 -17.85 8.86
CA TRP A 5 -83.63 -16.69 8.19
C TRP A 5 -82.54 -15.84 7.52
N ARG A 6 -82.80 -15.57 6.24
CA ARG A 6 -82.05 -14.71 5.31
C ARG A 6 -82.43 -13.25 5.56
N GLY A 7 -81.53 -12.32 5.26
CA GLY A 7 -81.84 -10.88 5.34
C GLY A 7 -80.80 -10.00 4.68
N LEU A 8 -80.81 -10.00 3.35
CA LEU A 8 -80.09 -9.10 2.46
C LEU A 8 -80.51 -7.62 2.71
N MET A 9 -79.58 -6.65 2.60
CA MET A 9 -79.68 -5.51 1.65
C MET A 9 -79.01 -4.18 2.12
N ARG A 10 -78.01 -3.75 1.32
CA ARG A 10 -77.60 -2.39 0.89
C ARG A 10 -77.05 -1.35 1.90
N LEU A 11 -75.73 -1.17 1.77
CA LEU A 11 -75.03 0.06 1.31
C LEU A 11 -75.52 1.43 1.81
N LYS A 12 -74.66 2.13 2.57
CA LYS A 12 -74.39 3.58 2.50
C LYS A 12 -73.01 3.87 3.10
N SER A 13 -72.13 4.48 2.30
CA SER A 13 -70.81 5.00 2.66
C SER A 13 -70.85 5.96 3.85
N ILE A 14 -69.70 6.21 4.53
CA ILE A 14 -69.15 7.54 4.89
C ILE A 14 -67.92 7.38 5.81
N ILE A 15 -66.75 7.76 5.28
CA ILE A 15 -65.68 8.61 5.85
C ILE A 15 -65.02 8.18 7.20
N ALA A 16 -63.69 7.96 7.12
CA ALA A 16 -62.70 7.74 8.20
C ALA A 16 -62.44 9.02 9.05
N PRO A 17 -61.39 9.16 9.90
CA PRO A 17 -60.43 8.21 10.52
C PRO A 17 -60.15 8.52 12.04
N LEU A 18 -59.41 7.66 12.77
CA LEU A 18 -58.50 8.01 13.90
C LEU A 18 -58.03 6.67 14.55
N LEU A 19 -56.85 6.12 14.23
CA LEU A 19 -55.48 6.49 14.66
C LEU A 19 -55.00 5.60 15.84
N PHE A 20 -53.77 5.13 15.69
CA PHE A 20 -52.91 4.40 16.65
C PHE A 20 -53.19 2.91 16.89
N SER A 21 -52.54 2.06 16.07
CA SER A 21 -51.58 1.05 16.56
C SER A 21 -51.27 0.03 15.46
N ALA A 22 -50.42 0.40 14.49
CA ALA A 22 -49.89 -0.54 13.51
C ALA A 22 -48.57 -0.02 12.94
N CYS A 23 -47.46 -0.17 13.68
CA CYS A 23 -46.13 0.07 13.13
C CYS A 23 -45.05 -0.69 13.91
N ALA A 24 -45.03 -2.03 13.79
CA ALA A 24 -43.89 -2.83 14.24
C ALA A 24 -43.72 -4.15 13.45
N LEU A 25 -44.28 -4.27 12.25
CA LEU A 25 -44.22 -5.49 11.42
C LEU A 25 -44.14 -5.21 9.90
N PRO A 26 -43.24 -4.32 9.44
CA PRO A 26 -42.57 -4.63 8.18
C PRO A 26 -41.11 -4.17 8.20
N PHE A 27 -40.29 -4.72 9.10
CA PHE A 27 -38.83 -4.53 9.06
C PHE A 27 -38.06 -5.84 8.93
N LEU A 28 -38.75 -6.93 8.55
CA LEU A 28 -38.19 -8.29 8.48
C LEU A 28 -38.27 -8.94 7.08
N LEU A 29 -38.43 -8.15 6.02
CA LEU A 29 -38.54 -8.67 4.64
C LEU A 29 -37.75 -7.84 3.60
N TYR A 30 -36.66 -7.18 4.01
CA TYR A 30 -35.61 -6.77 3.07
C TYR A 30 -34.49 -7.81 3.09
N ALA A 31 -34.83 -9.07 2.78
CA ALA A 31 -33.82 -10.03 2.37
C ALA A 31 -33.35 -9.59 0.97
N SER A 32 -32.17 -8.97 0.90
CA SER A 32 -31.53 -8.66 -0.37
C SER A 32 -31.38 -9.96 -1.16
N VAL A 33 -32.11 -10.08 -2.26
CA VAL A 33 -31.80 -11.06 -3.31
C VAL A 33 -30.44 -10.66 -3.87
N VAL A 34 -29.37 -11.23 -3.31
CA VAL A 34 -28.05 -11.23 -3.96
C VAL A 34 -28.18 -12.23 -5.10
N GLY A 35 -28.66 -11.75 -6.24
CA GLY A 35 -28.72 -12.54 -7.47
C GLY A 35 -27.30 -12.92 -7.90
N ALA A 36 -27.10 -14.19 -8.24
CA ALA A 36 -25.91 -14.64 -8.94
C ALA A 36 -25.78 -13.81 -10.23
N GLN A 37 -24.77 -12.94 -10.29
CA GLN A 37 -24.51 -12.17 -11.50
C GLN A 37 -24.03 -13.14 -12.58
N ASP A 38 -24.72 -13.18 -13.72
CA ASP A 38 -24.30 -14.02 -14.85
C ASP A 38 -22.85 -13.70 -15.23
N LEU A 39 -22.07 -14.76 -15.48
CA LEU A 39 -20.69 -14.62 -15.95
C LEU A 39 -20.71 -14.00 -17.35
N GLN A 40 -20.13 -12.80 -17.47
CA GLN A 40 -20.02 -12.13 -18.77
C GLN A 40 -18.74 -12.53 -19.48
N LEU A 41 -18.91 -13.23 -20.61
CA LEU A 41 -17.81 -13.59 -21.51
C LEU A 41 -17.39 -12.38 -22.36
N GLN A 42 -16.14 -12.39 -22.81
CA GLN A 42 -15.64 -11.50 -23.85
C GLN A 42 -16.49 -11.62 -25.13
N GLU A 43 -16.44 -10.62 -26.01
CA GLU A 43 -17.22 -10.62 -27.26
C GLU A 43 -16.74 -11.70 -28.24
N ASN A 44 -15.46 -12.02 -28.18
CA ASN A 44 -14.85 -13.08 -28.98
C ASN A 44 -13.77 -13.80 -28.14
N PRO A 45 -14.16 -14.64 -27.17
CA PRO A 45 -13.20 -15.39 -26.39
C PRO A 45 -12.58 -16.50 -27.25
N PRO A 46 -11.28 -16.78 -27.12
CA PRO A 46 -10.70 -17.95 -27.77
C PRO A 46 -11.32 -19.23 -27.16
N ASP A 47 -11.51 -20.29 -27.96
CA ASP A 47 -12.00 -21.57 -27.41
C ASP A 47 -10.96 -22.25 -26.50
N ARG A 48 -9.68 -22.06 -26.82
CA ARG A 48 -8.53 -22.67 -26.13
C ARG A 48 -7.39 -21.68 -26.04
N TYR A 49 -6.68 -21.71 -24.93
CA TYR A 49 -5.50 -20.89 -24.69
C TYR A 49 -4.33 -21.75 -24.22
N THR A 50 -3.20 -21.63 -24.91
CA THR A 50 -1.95 -22.28 -24.50
C THR A 50 -1.18 -21.35 -23.56
N VAL A 51 -0.96 -21.82 -22.34
CA VAL A 51 -0.24 -21.10 -21.28
C VAL A 51 1.17 -20.77 -21.73
N GLN A 52 1.58 -19.53 -21.55
CA GLN A 52 2.94 -19.05 -21.82
C GLN A 52 3.71 -18.79 -20.52
N LYS A 53 5.03 -18.60 -20.63
CA LYS A 53 5.88 -18.30 -19.47
C LYS A 53 5.49 -16.94 -18.88
N GLY A 54 5.10 -16.95 -17.60
CA GLY A 54 4.67 -15.76 -16.86
C GLY A 54 3.16 -15.58 -16.75
N ASP A 55 2.37 -16.43 -17.42
CA ASP A 55 0.92 -16.39 -17.31
C ASP A 55 0.42 -16.88 -15.95
N THR A 56 -0.72 -16.33 -15.55
CA THR A 56 -1.45 -16.74 -14.35
C THR A 56 -2.90 -17.02 -14.74
N LEU A 57 -3.61 -17.85 -13.96
CA LEU A 57 -5.04 -18.08 -14.20
C LEU A 57 -5.85 -16.78 -14.19
N TRP A 58 -5.44 -15.78 -13.39
CA TRP A 58 -6.05 -14.45 -13.39
C TRP A 58 -5.90 -13.77 -14.77
N GLY A 59 -4.69 -13.71 -15.31
CA GLY A 59 -4.41 -13.10 -16.61
C GLY A 59 -5.10 -13.84 -17.77
N ILE A 60 -5.09 -15.17 -17.71
CA ILE A 60 -5.77 -16.03 -18.68
C ILE A 60 -7.27 -15.80 -18.64
N SER A 61 -7.86 -15.69 -17.44
CA SER A 61 -9.30 -15.46 -17.29
C SER A 61 -9.76 -14.15 -17.92
N GLY A 62 -8.92 -13.13 -17.96
CA GLY A 62 -9.20 -11.88 -18.69
C GLY A 62 -9.33 -12.04 -20.21
N LYS A 63 -8.83 -13.14 -20.78
CA LYS A 63 -9.03 -13.48 -22.20
C LYS A 63 -10.42 -14.06 -22.47
N PHE A 64 -11.01 -14.72 -21.48
CA PHE A 64 -12.31 -15.40 -21.63
C PHE A 64 -13.46 -14.58 -21.05
N LEU A 65 -13.23 -13.85 -19.95
CA LEU A 65 -14.23 -13.10 -19.20
C LEU A 65 -14.03 -11.59 -19.37
N LYS A 66 -15.14 -10.84 -19.35
CA LYS A 66 -15.08 -9.37 -19.17
C LYS A 66 -14.65 -8.98 -17.76
N GLN A 67 -14.87 -9.85 -16.78
CA GLN A 67 -14.61 -9.63 -15.36
C GLN A 67 -13.50 -10.58 -14.86
N PRO A 68 -12.21 -10.28 -15.10
CA PRO A 68 -11.12 -11.20 -14.78
C PRO A 68 -11.02 -11.56 -13.30
N TRP A 69 -11.45 -10.68 -12.38
CA TRP A 69 -11.41 -10.95 -10.93
C TRP A 69 -12.35 -12.07 -10.46
N ARG A 70 -13.32 -12.49 -11.29
CA ARG A 70 -14.23 -13.61 -11.00
C ARG A 70 -13.65 -14.98 -11.35
N TRP A 71 -12.39 -15.03 -11.78
CA TRP A 71 -11.68 -16.28 -12.04
C TRP A 71 -11.74 -17.31 -10.88
N PRO A 72 -11.77 -16.93 -9.58
CA PRO A 72 -11.87 -17.93 -8.52
C PRO A 72 -13.22 -18.66 -8.59
N GLU A 73 -14.32 -17.99 -8.92
CA GLU A 73 -15.66 -18.59 -9.00
C GLU A 73 -15.69 -19.74 -10.03
N ILE A 74 -15.20 -19.48 -11.25
CA ILE A 74 -15.18 -20.47 -12.33
C ILE A 74 -14.11 -21.56 -12.16
N TRP A 75 -13.03 -21.26 -11.43
CA TRP A 75 -12.01 -22.25 -11.06
C TRP A 75 -12.50 -23.18 -9.94
N GLN A 76 -13.29 -22.65 -8.98
CA GLN A 76 -13.81 -23.45 -7.88
C GLN A 76 -14.69 -24.62 -8.34
N MET A 77 -15.34 -24.49 -9.50
CA MET A 77 -16.14 -25.55 -10.14
C MET A 77 -15.29 -26.68 -10.73
N ASN A 78 -13.96 -26.51 -10.85
CA ASN A 78 -13.06 -27.46 -11.49
C ASN A 78 -11.72 -27.65 -10.73
N ARG A 79 -11.77 -27.55 -9.40
CA ARG A 79 -10.60 -27.80 -8.55
C ARG A 79 -10.04 -29.22 -8.71
N ASP A 80 -10.85 -30.16 -9.18
CA ASP A 80 -10.43 -31.55 -9.39
C ASP A 80 -9.40 -31.68 -10.52
N GLN A 81 -9.53 -30.88 -11.60
CA GLN A 81 -8.56 -30.89 -12.71
C GLN A 81 -7.35 -29.99 -12.41
N ILE A 82 -7.61 -28.82 -11.81
CA ILE A 82 -6.57 -27.84 -11.45
C ILE A 82 -6.55 -27.71 -9.92
N ARG A 83 -5.88 -28.67 -9.25
CA ARG A 83 -5.81 -28.73 -7.78
C ARG A 83 -5.19 -27.48 -7.14
N ASN A 84 -4.23 -26.88 -7.82
CA ASN A 84 -3.61 -25.65 -7.38
C ASN A 84 -3.59 -24.66 -8.55
N PRO A 85 -4.25 -23.49 -8.41
CA PRO A 85 -4.38 -22.51 -9.49
C PRO A 85 -3.03 -21.89 -9.88
N HIS A 86 -2.03 -21.95 -9.00
CA HIS A 86 -0.69 -21.48 -9.25
C HIS A 86 0.21 -22.51 -9.96
N LEU A 87 -0.24 -23.77 -10.12
CA LEU A 87 0.52 -24.83 -10.78
C LEU A 87 0.07 -25.03 -12.23
N ILE A 88 -0.06 -23.94 -12.98
CA ILE A 88 -0.17 -23.98 -14.44
C ILE A 88 1.22 -23.80 -15.05
N TYR A 89 1.53 -24.56 -16.09
CA TYR A 89 2.86 -24.55 -16.70
C TYR A 89 2.79 -24.13 -18.17
N PRO A 90 3.87 -23.52 -18.69
CA PRO A 90 3.95 -23.22 -20.11
C PRO A 90 3.69 -24.45 -20.99
N GLY A 91 2.78 -24.33 -21.95
CA GLY A 91 2.33 -25.40 -22.83
C GLY A 91 1.09 -26.16 -22.36
N ASP A 92 0.60 -25.93 -21.14
CA ASP A 92 -0.74 -26.40 -20.75
C ASP A 92 -1.81 -25.70 -21.61
N VAL A 93 -2.88 -26.40 -21.97
CA VAL A 93 -4.00 -25.84 -22.73
C VAL A 93 -5.20 -25.70 -21.79
N ILE A 94 -5.65 -24.47 -21.60
CA ILE A 94 -6.82 -24.10 -20.82
C ILE A 94 -7.97 -23.81 -21.77
N ALA A 95 -9.15 -24.34 -21.47
CA ALA A 95 -10.39 -24.08 -22.20
C ALA A 95 -11.47 -23.57 -21.24
N LEU A 96 -12.43 -22.83 -21.78
CA LEU A 96 -13.64 -22.46 -21.06
C LEU A 96 -14.78 -23.39 -21.52
N ASP A 97 -15.19 -24.29 -20.63
CA ASP A 97 -16.26 -25.26 -20.93
C ASP A 97 -17.55 -24.86 -20.24
N LYS A 98 -18.70 -25.11 -20.90
CA LYS A 98 -20.01 -24.97 -20.30
C LYS A 98 -20.54 -26.34 -19.90
N VAL A 99 -20.67 -26.60 -18.59
CA VAL A 99 -21.16 -27.88 -18.06
C VAL A 99 -22.34 -27.62 -17.15
N ASN A 100 -23.46 -28.30 -17.41
CA ASN A 100 -24.73 -28.11 -16.69
C ASN A 100 -25.24 -26.66 -16.68
N GLY A 101 -24.91 -25.88 -17.72
CA GLY A 101 -25.30 -24.47 -17.83
C GLY A 101 -24.30 -23.49 -17.21
N GLU A 102 -23.34 -23.97 -16.42
CA GLU A 102 -22.32 -23.15 -15.76
C GLU A 102 -21.01 -23.12 -16.55
N TRP A 103 -20.37 -21.95 -16.61
CA TRP A 103 -19.07 -21.78 -17.24
C TRP A 103 -17.96 -22.11 -16.25
N ARG A 104 -17.02 -22.97 -16.65
CA ARG A 104 -15.88 -23.37 -15.82
C ARG A 104 -14.58 -23.40 -16.63
N LEU A 105 -13.47 -23.05 -15.99
CA LEU A 105 -12.14 -23.24 -16.60
C LEU A 105 -11.74 -24.70 -16.48
N SER A 106 -11.36 -25.32 -17.58
CA SER A 106 -10.88 -26.69 -17.64
C SER A 106 -9.46 -26.75 -18.21
N LEU A 107 -8.72 -27.76 -17.76
CA LEU A 107 -7.39 -28.04 -18.28
C LEU A 107 -7.54 -29.09 -19.37
N ALA A 108 -7.70 -28.62 -20.61
CA ALA A 108 -8.02 -29.46 -21.76
C ALA A 108 -6.85 -30.36 -22.17
N GLN A 109 -5.61 -29.92 -21.94
CA GLN A 109 -4.42 -30.74 -22.15
C GLN A 109 -3.31 -30.33 -21.18
N ARG A 110 -2.76 -31.30 -20.45
CA ARG A 110 -1.57 -31.09 -19.62
C ARG A 110 -0.32 -31.40 -20.42
N ASN A 111 0.60 -30.45 -20.48
CA ASN A 111 1.91 -30.73 -21.03
C ASN A 111 2.71 -31.58 -20.04
N THR A 112 2.88 -32.87 -20.39
CA THR A 112 3.66 -33.84 -19.62
C THR A 112 5.05 -34.05 -20.24
N GLY A 113 5.43 -33.25 -21.23
CA GLY A 113 6.75 -33.30 -21.85
C GLY A 113 7.88 -32.99 -20.86
N PRO A 114 9.14 -33.27 -21.26
CA PRO A 114 10.32 -32.92 -20.48
C PRO A 114 10.31 -31.43 -20.15
N ARG A 115 10.24 -31.11 -18.86
CA ARG A 115 10.19 -29.73 -18.41
C ARG A 115 11.63 -29.21 -18.31
N PRO A 116 11.98 -28.09 -18.96
CA PRO A 116 13.25 -27.45 -18.68
C PRO A 116 13.25 -27.00 -17.22
N ASP A 117 14.13 -27.56 -16.40
CA ASP A 117 14.37 -27.07 -15.06
C ASP A 117 14.99 -25.67 -15.15
N VAL A 118 14.18 -24.64 -14.91
CA VAL A 118 14.65 -23.26 -14.93
C VAL A 118 15.26 -22.97 -13.57
N ARG A 119 16.56 -23.24 -13.45
CA ARG A 119 17.34 -22.88 -12.26
C ARG A 119 17.39 -21.36 -12.12
N LEU A 120 16.57 -20.82 -11.22
CA LEU A 120 16.63 -19.42 -10.85
C LEU A 120 17.86 -19.20 -9.96
N SER A 121 18.79 -18.35 -10.40
CA SER A 121 19.89 -17.85 -9.58
C SER A 121 19.69 -16.36 -9.30
N PRO A 122 20.09 -15.85 -8.12
CA PRO A 122 20.14 -14.42 -7.89
C PRO A 122 21.02 -13.76 -8.95
N SER A 123 20.50 -12.69 -9.57
CA SER A 123 21.26 -11.87 -10.54
C SER A 123 21.35 -10.46 -9.99
N ILE A 124 22.56 -9.91 -9.96
CA ILE A 124 22.76 -8.50 -9.65
C ILE A 124 22.39 -7.70 -10.91
N ARG A 125 21.58 -6.66 -10.76
CA ARG A 125 21.32 -5.72 -11.85
C ARG A 125 22.42 -4.67 -11.81
N VAL A 126 23.32 -4.69 -12.79
CA VAL A 126 24.33 -3.65 -12.97
C VAL A 126 23.78 -2.69 -14.02
N ASP A 127 23.27 -1.55 -13.58
CA ASP A 127 22.99 -0.43 -14.48
C ASP A 127 24.32 0.31 -14.70
N SER A 128 24.70 0.55 -15.97
CA SER A 128 25.97 1.20 -16.27
C SER A 128 25.92 2.67 -15.85
N LEU A 129 26.84 3.08 -14.98
CA LEU A 129 26.96 4.46 -14.46
C LEU A 129 27.52 5.45 -15.51
N GLU A 130 27.60 5.05 -16.78
CA GLU A 130 28.19 5.81 -17.88
C GLU A 130 27.47 7.14 -18.19
N GLY A 131 26.27 7.37 -17.64
CA GLY A 131 25.43 8.51 -18.01
C GLY A 131 25.57 9.77 -17.16
N GLU A 132 25.97 9.70 -15.90
CA GLU A 132 25.91 10.88 -15.03
C GLU A 132 26.93 10.79 -13.89
N ALA A 133 27.96 11.64 -13.96
CA ALA A 133 28.88 11.81 -12.85
C ALA A 133 28.09 12.26 -11.62
N ILE A 134 28.32 11.60 -10.48
CA ILE A 134 27.71 12.02 -9.21
C ILE A 134 28.21 13.44 -8.93
N SER A 135 27.30 14.41 -8.92
CA SER A 135 27.64 15.79 -8.63
C SER A 135 28.25 15.88 -7.23
N SER A 136 29.41 16.54 -7.12
CA SER A 136 30.04 16.79 -5.83
C SER A 136 29.15 17.71 -4.98
N ILE A 137 28.99 17.39 -3.70
CA ILE A 137 28.25 18.24 -2.77
C ILE A 137 28.96 19.60 -2.65
N PRO A 138 28.26 20.73 -2.88
CA PRO A 138 28.84 22.06 -2.73
C PRO A 138 29.40 22.28 -1.31
N PRO A 139 30.59 22.90 -1.17
CA PRO A 139 31.19 23.16 0.14
C PRO A 139 30.31 23.98 1.09
N GLY A 140 29.46 24.87 0.56
CA GLY A 140 28.52 25.67 1.36
C GLY A 140 27.47 24.85 2.10
N ASP A 141 27.03 23.73 1.50
CA ASP A 141 26.05 22.83 2.09
C ASP A 141 26.66 21.97 3.21
N LEU A 142 27.98 21.82 3.21
CA LEU A 142 28.74 21.08 4.22
C LEU A 142 29.10 21.94 5.44
N ALA A 143 29.18 23.27 5.28
CA ALA A 143 29.62 24.20 6.32
C ALA A 143 28.92 24.04 7.69
N PRO A 144 27.59 23.87 7.80
CA PRO A 144 26.94 23.71 9.11
C PRO A 144 27.23 22.35 9.78
N PHE A 145 27.71 21.35 9.03
CA PHE A 145 28.01 20.01 9.53
C PHE A 145 29.49 19.83 9.87
N LEU A 146 30.35 20.78 9.48
CA LEU A 146 31.77 20.76 9.81
C LEU A 146 31.98 21.33 11.22
N SER A 147 32.39 20.47 12.16
CA SER A 147 33.07 20.94 13.35
C SER A 147 34.47 21.40 12.95
N LEU A 148 34.86 22.63 13.29
CA LEU A 148 36.22 23.17 13.11
C LEU A 148 36.99 23.10 14.44
N PRO A 149 37.41 21.90 14.92
CA PRO A 149 38.18 21.80 16.15
C PRO A 149 39.57 22.40 15.97
N ILE A 150 40.06 23.09 17.00
CA ILE A 150 41.44 23.56 17.08
C ILE A 150 42.18 22.68 18.09
N VAL A 151 43.35 22.17 17.70
CA VAL A 151 44.24 21.41 18.59
C VAL A 151 45.27 22.37 19.17
N THR A 152 45.39 22.40 20.50
CA THR A 152 46.40 23.20 21.21
C THR A 152 47.20 22.32 22.18
N ASP A 153 48.39 22.79 22.53
CA ASP A 153 49.37 22.14 23.41
C ASP A 153 49.00 22.23 24.90
N GLY A 154 48.45 23.35 25.35
CA GLY A 154 48.25 23.68 26.78
C GLY A 154 46.81 23.59 27.32
N GLY A 155 45.90 22.87 26.64
CA GLY A 155 44.48 22.75 27.06
C GLY A 155 43.68 24.07 27.04
N SER A 156 44.30 25.15 26.57
CA SER A 156 43.73 26.47 26.41
C SER A 156 44.35 27.15 25.19
N ILE A 157 43.70 28.20 24.69
CA ILE A 157 44.22 29.04 23.62
C ILE A 157 44.91 30.24 24.29
N PRO A 158 46.25 30.41 24.16
CA PRO A 158 46.96 31.51 24.79
C PRO A 158 46.41 32.86 24.34
N GLY A 159 46.13 33.77 25.29
CA GLY A 159 45.62 35.10 25.00
C GLY A 159 44.15 35.16 24.53
N ALA A 160 43.43 34.04 24.48
CA ALA A 160 42.03 34.05 24.08
C ALA A 160 41.12 34.75 25.10
N ALA A 161 40.10 35.42 24.57
CA ALA A 161 39.02 35.97 25.37
C ALA A 161 38.30 34.87 26.16
N ARG A 162 37.94 35.16 27.41
CA ARG A 162 37.24 34.20 28.30
C ARG A 162 35.91 34.76 28.73
N ILE A 163 34.84 33.98 28.55
CA ILE A 163 33.51 34.31 29.07
C ILE A 163 33.52 34.12 30.59
N ILE A 164 33.15 35.18 31.33
CA ILE A 164 33.14 35.19 32.80
C ILE A 164 31.73 35.19 33.38
N ALA A 165 30.75 35.74 32.66
CA ALA A 165 29.40 35.88 33.18
C ALA A 165 28.32 35.93 32.08
N SER A 166 27.10 35.68 32.52
CA SER A 166 25.85 35.76 31.77
C SER A 166 24.97 36.79 32.46
N ARG A 167 24.16 37.55 31.72
CA ARG A 167 23.14 38.43 32.32
C ARG A 167 22.13 37.63 33.15
N ASP A 168 21.80 36.42 32.69
CA ASP A 168 20.85 35.53 33.34
C ASP A 168 21.57 34.35 33.98
N ASN A 169 21.15 33.94 35.18
CA ASN A 169 21.74 32.85 35.98
C ASN A 169 21.48 31.43 35.39
N ARG A 170 21.41 31.32 34.05
CA ARG A 170 21.22 30.10 33.28
C ARG A 170 22.52 29.63 32.63
N VAL A 171 22.73 28.32 32.63
CA VAL A 171 23.93 27.66 32.11
C VAL A 171 23.89 27.49 30.58
N VAL A 172 22.69 27.38 29.99
CA VAL A 172 22.50 27.21 28.55
C VAL A 172 22.26 28.57 27.89
N ARG A 173 22.97 28.82 26.78
CA ARG A 173 22.93 30.08 26.04
C ARG A 173 22.53 29.84 24.60
N GLY A 174 21.64 30.69 24.10
CA GLY A 174 21.11 30.62 22.76
C GLY A 174 21.42 31.87 21.94
N VAL A 175 20.91 31.86 20.71
CA VAL A 175 20.95 33.03 19.81
C VAL A 175 20.22 34.20 20.49
N GLY A 176 20.87 35.36 20.56
CA GLY A 176 20.30 36.59 21.16
C GLY A 176 20.69 36.86 22.62
N ASP A 177 21.39 35.94 23.29
CA ASP A 177 21.81 36.15 24.67
C ASP A 177 23.10 37.00 24.80
N PHE A 178 23.19 37.87 25.83
CA PHE A 178 24.36 38.73 26.09
C PHE A 178 25.38 38.11 27.07
N VAL A 179 26.61 37.86 26.62
CA VAL A 179 27.74 37.35 27.45
C VAL A 179 28.68 38.48 27.86
N TYR A 180 29.34 38.34 29.01
CA TYR A 180 30.46 39.19 29.41
C TYR A 180 31.76 38.40 29.30
N ALA A 181 32.76 38.97 28.63
CA ALA A 181 34.06 38.35 28.42
C ALA A 181 35.20 39.28 28.82
N ILE A 182 36.33 38.69 29.22
CA ILE A 182 37.60 39.36 29.52
C ILE A 182 38.64 39.04 28.46
N ASN A 183 39.72 39.83 28.39
CA ASN A 183 40.77 39.72 27.38
C ASN A 183 40.24 39.88 25.93
N VAL A 184 39.26 40.76 25.74
CA VAL A 184 38.78 41.18 24.42
C VAL A 184 39.48 42.48 24.06
N ASP A 185 40.27 42.46 22.99
CA ASP A 185 40.90 43.66 22.43
C ASP A 185 39.95 44.32 21.42
N GLU A 186 39.87 45.66 21.44
CA GLU A 186 39.02 46.45 20.52
C GLU A 186 39.41 46.26 19.06
N LYS A 187 40.65 45.87 18.79
CA LYS A 187 41.18 45.61 17.43
C LYS A 187 40.77 44.24 16.87
N SER A 188 40.19 43.36 17.67
CA SER A 188 39.95 41.95 17.30
C SER A 188 38.64 41.71 16.52
N GLY A 189 37.90 42.78 16.17
CA GLY A 189 36.70 42.70 15.33
C GLY A 189 35.42 42.28 16.07
N THR A 190 34.34 42.11 15.31
CA THR A 190 32.99 41.87 15.84
C THR A 190 32.53 40.42 15.79
N GLN A 191 33.26 39.54 15.10
CA GLN A 191 32.91 38.12 14.94
C GLN A 191 33.85 37.24 15.76
N TRP A 192 33.27 36.38 16.59
CA TRP A 192 33.99 35.52 17.52
C TRP A 192 33.46 34.09 17.45
N TYR A 193 34.37 33.11 17.53
CA TYR A 193 34.02 31.70 17.61
C TYR A 193 34.16 31.21 19.05
N ILE A 194 33.16 30.46 19.52
CA ILE A 194 33.14 29.92 20.88
C ILE A 194 33.65 28.48 20.84
N TYR A 195 34.79 28.24 21.47
CA TYR A 195 35.36 26.90 21.63
C TYR A 195 35.10 26.38 23.04
N ARG A 196 34.81 25.08 23.14
CA ARG A 196 34.76 24.36 24.41
C ARG A 196 35.95 23.41 24.49
N PRO A 197 36.65 23.31 25.63
CA PRO A 197 37.72 22.35 25.81
C PRO A 197 37.24 20.93 25.46
N GLY A 198 37.96 20.30 24.54
CA GLY A 198 37.70 18.93 24.11
C GLY A 198 38.46 17.90 24.93
N LYS A 199 38.42 16.65 24.46
CA LYS A 199 39.21 15.56 25.05
C LYS A 199 40.69 15.77 24.75
N ILE A 200 41.54 15.59 25.76
CA ILE A 200 42.99 15.58 25.58
C ILE A 200 43.36 14.36 24.72
N LEU A 201 44.15 14.58 23.67
CA LEU A 201 44.68 13.52 22.83
C LEU A 201 45.99 13.05 23.46
N HIS A 202 46.04 11.79 23.86
CA HIS A 202 47.28 11.12 24.24
C HIS A 202 47.87 10.49 22.98
N SER A 203 49.12 10.83 22.67
CA SER A 203 49.92 10.14 21.64
C SER A 203 50.49 8.84 22.17
#